data_AF-A0A1Q3GSP9-F1
#
_entry.id   AF-A0A1Q3GSP9-F1
#
_cell.length_a   1.000
_cell.length_b   1.000
_cell.length_c   1.000
_cell.angle_alpha   90.00
_cell.angle_beta   90.00
_cell.angle_gamma   90.00
#
_symmetry.space_group_name_H-M   'P 1'
#
loop_
_entity.id
_entity.type
_entity.pdbx_description
1 polymer ?
#
loop_
_entity_poly.entity_id
_entity_poly.type
_entity_poly.pdbx_seq_one_letter_code
_entity_poly.pdbx_strand_id
1 'polypeptide(L)'
;MTLVPSLLLKQLYTHGSLSNEDGGVSFAIKNRLSDATLTGLTNVKIGGQEIALDQVTIELGDGKPLAPKDISSDSPVDFPLRKTFKVVAKMDALPVGRHSIEVAFEATPFGKLELQVDDAISDGTATNTTKIPRDDLDDYSEKAIKTRQEFIEQYTGKKLNHVKSYSFDPHIAAGNCEHFAGVAQVPLGFAGPLKINGEHAKGEFLIPLATAEGTLVASYNRGMSVINMSGGVKCTIIGDAMQRAPVFIFDDARGARDFVNWVRAHEKTIAYHAETTSSVAKLQYIDHYLSNKFAFLRFNYSTGDAAGQNMVGRATFAACSWILDNYKEHKIEKFFLESNFATDKKASQINVMRTRGKRVVAECVVKRDVLIQRMRVKPEELAYHGQVANIGAILSGANNNGLHSANAITAMFIATGQDVANVSESSAGVIYSEVTPEKDLYISITIPSLIVATYGGGVGLATQKECLELLDCYGKNKVNKFAEIVAGAVLAGEISLASAISSSDWVSSHEQYGRNR
;
A
#
# COMPACT_ATOMS: atom_id res chain seq x y z
N MET A 1 12.34 30.09 -8.31
CA MET A 1 12.46 29.55 -6.93
C MET A 1 11.30 28.60 -6.71
N THR A 2 11.60 27.31 -6.56
CA THR A 2 10.59 26.30 -6.28
C THR A 2 10.24 26.40 -4.80
N LEU A 3 9.04 26.87 -4.46
CA LEU A 3 8.60 26.96 -3.07
C LEU A 3 8.56 25.54 -2.50
N VAL A 4 9.43 25.22 -1.53
CA VAL A 4 9.42 23.92 -0.85
C VAL A 4 8.43 24.01 0.31
N PRO A 5 7.34 23.22 0.33
CA PRO A 5 6.33 23.32 1.38
C PRO A 5 6.92 23.01 2.77
N SER A 6 6.45 23.71 3.79
CA SER A 6 6.98 23.65 5.16
C SER A 6 7.02 22.23 5.76
N LEU A 7 6.03 21.40 5.44
CA LEU A 7 5.98 20.00 5.85
C LEU A 7 7.04 19.11 5.16
N LEU A 8 7.39 19.40 3.90
CA LEU A 8 8.48 18.71 3.19
C LEU A 8 9.85 19.09 3.78
N LEU A 9 10.03 20.34 4.22
CA LEU A 9 11.25 20.80 4.89
C LEU A 9 11.52 19.99 6.17
N LYS A 10 10.49 19.73 6.99
CA LYS A 10 10.65 18.91 8.20
C LYS A 10 11.12 17.48 7.90
N GLN A 11 10.84 16.94 6.71
CA GLN A 11 11.30 15.60 6.34
C GLN A 11 12.80 15.54 6.01
N LEU A 12 13.47 16.68 5.79
CA LEU A 12 14.92 16.71 5.60
C LEU A 12 15.64 16.27 6.88
N TYR A 13 15.04 16.48 8.05
CA TYR A 13 15.58 15.99 9.31
C TYR A 13 15.50 14.46 9.43
N THR A 14 16.56 13.84 9.94
CA THR A 14 16.60 12.41 10.24
C THR A 14 16.13 12.18 11.67
N HIS A 15 14.88 11.76 11.86
CA HIS A 15 14.33 11.51 13.19
C HIS A 15 15.16 10.48 13.96
N GLY A 16 15.49 10.78 15.22
CA GLY A 16 16.32 9.94 16.08
C GLY A 16 17.82 10.11 15.82
N SER A 17 18.21 11.12 15.05
CA SER A 17 19.63 11.44 14.82
C SER A 17 20.22 12.39 15.85
N LEU A 18 19.39 13.03 16.69
CA LEU A 18 19.89 13.87 17.78
C LEU A 18 20.69 13.02 18.77
N SER A 19 21.97 13.35 18.94
CA SER A 19 22.88 12.63 19.83
C SER A 19 23.80 13.59 20.57
N ASN A 20 24.17 13.21 21.80
CA ASN A 20 25.32 13.80 22.49
C ASN A 20 26.56 13.02 22.06
N GLU A 21 27.61 13.71 21.64
CA GLU A 21 28.86 13.12 21.14
C GLU A 21 30.08 13.80 21.74
N ASP A 22 31.25 13.15 21.58
CA ASP A 22 32.53 13.73 21.97
C ASP A 22 32.82 14.98 21.11
N GLY A 23 32.55 16.15 21.67
CA GLY A 23 32.72 17.44 20.98
C GLY A 23 31.45 18.29 20.87
N GLY A 24 30.29 17.77 21.29
CA GLY A 24 29.06 18.55 21.43
C GLY A 24 27.79 17.75 21.15
N VAL A 25 26.82 18.38 20.49
CA VAL A 25 25.54 17.80 20.14
C VAL A 25 25.44 17.69 18.63
N SER A 26 24.97 16.56 18.11
CA SER A 26 24.87 16.33 16.67
C SER A 26 23.47 15.94 16.23
N PHE A 27 23.16 16.20 14.96
CA PHE A 27 21.97 15.69 14.30
C PHE A 27 22.21 15.57 12.78
N ALA A 28 21.37 14.84 12.07
CA ALA A 28 21.56 14.56 10.64
C ALA A 28 20.45 15.11 9.76
N ILE A 29 20.84 15.74 8.65
CA ILE A 29 19.95 16.18 7.58
C ILE A 29 20.19 15.32 6.35
N LYS A 30 19.12 14.73 5.82
CA LYS A 30 19.13 13.91 4.62
C LYS A 30 18.35 14.60 3.51
N ASN A 31 18.95 14.72 2.34
CA ASN A 31 18.25 15.21 1.17
C ASN A 31 17.14 14.22 0.77
N ARG A 32 15.89 14.66 0.84
CA ARG A 32 14.70 13.91 0.39
C ARG A 32 13.93 14.62 -0.71
N LEU A 33 14.48 15.69 -1.28
CA LEU A 33 13.87 16.48 -2.35
C LEU A 33 14.31 15.94 -3.72
N SER A 34 15.30 16.56 -4.34
CA SER A 34 15.94 16.13 -5.59
C SER A 34 17.44 16.41 -5.50
N ASP A 35 18.20 16.02 -6.52
CA ASP A 35 19.62 16.38 -6.60
C ASP A 35 19.80 17.89 -6.42
N ALA A 36 20.74 18.24 -5.54
CA ALA A 36 20.98 19.60 -5.10
C ALA A 36 22.44 19.79 -4.71
N THR A 37 22.81 21.05 -4.56
CA THR A 37 24.09 21.45 -3.97
C THR A 37 23.82 22.35 -2.78
N LEU A 38 24.47 22.04 -1.65
CA LEU A 38 24.44 22.86 -0.46
C LEU A 38 25.36 24.08 -0.69
N THR A 39 24.80 25.27 -0.56
CA THR A 39 25.48 26.54 -0.84
C THR A 39 25.65 27.42 0.40
N GLY A 40 25.19 26.98 1.57
CA GLY A 40 25.49 27.64 2.84
C GLY A 40 24.69 27.09 4.01
N LEU A 41 25.19 27.28 5.23
CA LEU A 41 24.46 27.07 6.48
C LEU A 41 24.36 28.41 7.20
N THR A 42 23.13 28.83 7.52
CA THR A 42 22.85 30.21 7.96
C THR A 42 22.39 30.30 9.41
N ASN A 43 21.77 29.25 9.95
CA ASN A 43 21.31 29.23 11.34
C ASN A 43 21.27 27.81 11.89
N VAL A 44 21.63 27.64 13.17
CA VAL A 44 21.46 26.42 13.97
C VAL A 44 21.03 26.81 15.37
N LYS A 45 19.92 26.24 15.83
CA LYS A 45 19.41 26.41 17.19
C LYS A 45 18.98 25.08 17.76
N ILE A 46 19.38 24.78 18.98
CA ILE A 46 19.13 23.49 19.64
C ILE A 46 18.64 23.76 21.06
N GLY A 47 17.51 23.18 21.46
CA GLY A 47 16.93 23.39 22.79
C GLY A 47 16.54 24.84 23.08
N GLY A 48 16.34 25.65 22.03
CA GLY A 48 16.10 27.10 22.15
C GLY A 48 17.37 27.96 22.22
N GLN A 49 18.56 27.35 22.27
CA GLN A 49 19.85 28.06 22.25
C GLN A 49 20.37 28.22 20.82
N GLU A 50 20.68 29.45 20.41
CA GLU A 50 21.33 29.74 19.13
C GLU A 50 22.82 29.42 19.21
N ILE A 51 23.32 28.68 18.23
CA ILE A 51 24.72 28.23 18.18
C ILE A 51 25.46 29.06 17.13
N ALA A 52 26.57 29.67 17.52
CA ALA A 52 27.39 30.44 16.60
C ALA A 52 27.97 29.52 15.50
N LEU A 53 27.96 29.97 14.24
CA LEU A 53 28.36 29.12 13.11
C LEU A 53 29.85 28.71 13.13
N ASP A 54 30.70 29.42 13.87
CA ASP A 54 32.09 29.04 14.12
C ASP A 54 32.23 27.89 15.14
N GLN A 55 31.16 27.60 15.89
CA GLN A 55 31.00 26.45 16.77
C GLN A 55 30.28 25.28 16.10
N VAL A 56 29.96 25.39 14.81
CA VAL A 56 29.29 24.34 14.05
C VAL A 56 30.25 23.74 13.04
N THR A 57 30.20 22.42 12.86
CA THR A 57 30.86 21.69 11.78
C THR A 57 29.86 20.81 11.04
N ILE A 58 30.10 20.61 9.74
CA ILE A 58 29.31 19.73 8.88
C ILE A 58 30.16 18.53 8.48
N GLU A 59 29.66 17.31 8.68
CA GLU A 59 30.32 16.08 8.26
C GLU A 59 29.53 15.40 7.14
N LEU A 60 30.22 15.06 6.04
CA LEU A 60 29.61 14.47 4.83
C LEU A 60 29.81 12.95 4.73
N GLY A 61 30.36 12.33 5.78
CA GLY A 61 30.66 10.89 5.87
C GLY A 61 31.98 10.46 5.22
N ASP A 62 32.79 11.41 4.74
CA ASP A 62 34.13 11.18 4.16
C ASP A 62 35.28 11.38 5.18
N GLY A 63 34.93 11.61 6.44
CA GLY A 63 35.87 11.82 7.54
C GLY A 63 36.53 13.20 7.59
N LYS A 64 36.07 14.17 6.77
CA LYS A 64 36.59 15.54 6.78
C LYS A 64 35.50 16.53 7.19
N PRO A 65 35.55 17.09 8.41
CA PRO A 65 34.59 18.11 8.82
C PRO A 65 34.82 19.41 8.04
N LEU A 66 33.73 20.03 7.61
CA LEU A 66 33.70 21.33 6.94
C LEU A 66 33.17 22.40 7.90
N ALA A 67 33.77 23.58 7.91
CA ALA A 67 33.17 24.72 8.61
C ALA A 67 32.07 25.35 7.74
N PRO A 68 30.98 25.87 8.32
CA PRO A 68 29.92 26.56 7.58
C PRO A 68 30.42 27.68 6.66
N LYS A 69 31.48 28.39 7.05
CA LYS A 69 32.12 29.46 6.27
C LYS A 69 32.77 28.97 4.96
N ASP A 70 33.10 27.69 4.88
CA ASP A 70 33.76 27.09 3.72
C ASP A 70 32.74 26.59 2.68
N ILE A 71 31.44 26.72 2.98
CA ILE A 71 30.33 26.33 2.11
C ILE A 71 29.64 27.60 1.63
N SER A 72 29.77 27.88 0.33
CA SER A 72 29.24 29.08 -0.29
C SER A 72 28.74 28.79 -1.71
N SER A 73 28.19 29.80 -2.39
CA SER A 73 27.88 29.69 -3.81
C SER A 73 29.13 29.50 -4.68
N ASP A 74 30.29 29.98 -4.23
CA ASP A 74 31.59 29.85 -4.91
C ASP A 74 32.32 28.55 -4.56
N SER A 75 31.90 27.88 -3.48
CA SER A 75 32.43 26.58 -3.04
C SER A 75 31.28 25.69 -2.57
N PRO A 76 30.41 25.24 -3.49
CA PRO A 76 29.24 24.43 -3.14
C PRO A 76 29.64 23.01 -2.79
N VAL A 77 28.83 22.37 -1.95
CA VAL A 77 28.98 20.96 -1.58
C VAL A 77 27.89 20.14 -2.24
N ASP A 78 28.27 19.00 -2.82
CA ASP A 78 27.31 18.04 -3.37
C ASP A 78 26.33 17.54 -2.30
N PHE A 79 25.05 17.77 -2.54
CA PHE A 79 23.97 17.28 -1.71
C PHE A 79 22.94 16.54 -2.58
N PRO A 80 23.33 15.46 -3.28
CA PRO A 80 22.42 14.73 -4.16
C PRO A 80 21.30 14.03 -3.37
N LEU A 81 20.28 13.56 -4.08
CA LEU A 81 19.14 12.86 -3.48
C LEU A 81 19.62 11.68 -2.60
N ARG A 82 19.07 11.57 -1.39
CA ARG A 82 19.42 10.60 -0.33
C ARG A 82 20.78 10.80 0.33
N LYS A 83 21.60 11.77 -0.07
CA LYS A 83 22.81 12.12 0.68
C LYS A 83 22.41 12.66 2.05
N THR A 84 23.19 12.31 3.07
CA THR A 84 23.03 12.82 4.43
C THR A 84 24.29 13.60 4.80
N PHE A 85 24.11 14.74 5.46
CA PHE A 85 25.17 15.40 6.20
C PHE A 85 24.78 15.48 7.68
N LYS A 86 25.80 15.50 8.53
CA LYS A 86 25.65 15.63 9.97
C LYS A 86 26.09 17.02 10.38
N VAL A 87 25.29 17.68 11.21
CA VAL A 87 25.63 18.94 11.85
C VAL A 87 26.10 18.62 13.26
N VAL A 88 27.28 19.09 13.61
CA VAL A 88 27.86 18.95 14.96
C VAL A 88 27.99 20.35 15.54
N ALA A 89 27.28 20.62 16.63
CA ALA A 89 27.27 21.88 17.34
C ALA A 89 28.09 21.74 18.63
N LYS A 90 29.14 22.54 18.79
CA LYS A 90 29.96 22.58 20.00
C LYS A 90 29.20 23.29 21.12
N MET A 91 28.48 22.51 21.90
CA MET A 91 27.69 22.94 23.05
C MET A 91 27.69 21.87 24.15
N ASP A 92 27.16 22.20 25.32
CA ASP A 92 26.99 21.23 26.40
C ASP A 92 26.01 20.12 26.00
N ALA A 93 26.22 18.94 26.57
CA ALA A 93 25.35 17.79 26.35
C ALA A 93 23.90 18.12 26.75
N LEU A 94 22.96 17.77 25.89
CA LEU A 94 21.55 17.93 26.17
C LEU A 94 21.07 16.89 27.19
N PRO A 95 20.18 17.26 28.12
CA PRO A 95 19.57 16.30 29.04
C PRO A 95 18.68 15.31 28.28
N VAL A 96 18.43 14.14 28.89
CA VAL A 96 17.47 13.17 28.36
C VAL A 96 16.09 13.81 28.24
N GLY A 97 15.44 13.62 27.10
CA GLY A 97 14.14 14.23 26.81
C GLY A 97 14.05 14.87 25.44
N ARG A 98 12.94 15.57 25.20
CA ARG A 98 12.60 16.18 23.92
C ARG A 98 13.20 17.58 23.81
N HIS A 99 13.82 17.87 22.66
CA HIS A 99 14.47 19.14 22.35
C HIS A 99 14.00 19.65 20.99
N SER A 100 13.86 20.97 20.87
CA SER A 100 13.55 21.61 19.58
C SER A 100 14.82 21.91 18.82
N ILE A 101 14.80 21.71 17.51
CA ILE A 101 15.92 21.92 16.60
C ILE A 101 15.42 22.82 15.47
N GLU A 102 16.06 23.97 15.31
CA GLU A 102 15.85 24.87 14.18
C GLU A 102 17.15 24.92 13.37
N VAL A 103 17.03 24.76 12.05
CA VAL A 103 18.18 24.83 11.15
C VAL A 103 17.77 25.50 9.85
N ALA A 104 18.59 26.45 9.40
CA ALA A 104 18.40 27.14 8.14
C ALA A 104 19.65 27.04 7.27
N PHE A 105 19.49 26.59 6.04
CA PHE A 105 20.57 26.40 5.07
C PHE A 105 20.11 26.77 3.66
N GLU A 106 21.05 26.97 2.75
CA GLU A 106 20.77 27.27 1.34
C GLU A 106 21.17 26.09 0.47
N ALA A 107 20.30 25.71 -0.46
CA ALA A 107 20.60 24.68 -1.43
C ALA A 107 20.05 25.02 -2.81
N THR A 108 20.84 24.84 -3.87
CA THR A 108 20.39 25.04 -5.25
C THR A 108 19.77 23.74 -5.77
N PRO A 109 18.56 23.77 -6.39
CA PRO A 109 17.81 24.94 -6.90
C PRO A 109 16.74 25.52 -5.93
N PHE A 110 16.71 25.09 -4.67
CA PHE A 110 15.61 25.39 -3.75
C PHE A 110 15.70 26.77 -3.07
N GLY A 111 16.89 27.36 -2.97
CA GLY A 111 17.14 28.60 -2.23
C GLY A 111 17.28 28.35 -0.72
N LYS A 112 16.82 29.30 0.09
CA LYS A 112 16.84 29.19 1.56
C LYS A 112 15.79 28.20 2.06
N LEU A 113 16.23 27.25 2.87
CA LEU A 113 15.44 26.20 3.49
C LEU A 113 15.56 26.35 5.01
N GLU A 114 14.43 26.41 5.69
CA GLU A 114 14.36 26.55 7.14
C GLU A 114 13.38 25.51 7.70
N LEU A 115 13.83 24.73 8.67
CA LEU A 115 13.02 23.71 9.31
C LEU A 115 13.12 23.80 10.83
N GLN A 116 11.98 23.55 11.48
CA GLN A 116 11.87 23.38 12.92
C GLN A 116 11.22 22.02 13.22
N VAL A 117 11.92 21.21 13.99
CA VAL A 117 11.52 19.85 14.38
C VAL A 117 11.79 19.66 15.86
N ASP A 118 11.22 18.60 16.44
CA ASP A 118 11.62 18.14 17.76
C ASP A 118 12.16 16.72 17.66
N ASP A 119 13.20 16.42 18.41
CA ASP A 119 13.78 15.08 18.57
C ASP A 119 14.10 14.82 20.04
N ALA A 120 14.53 13.61 20.40
CA ALA A 120 14.79 13.26 21.78
C ALA A 120 16.17 12.62 22.00
N ILE A 121 16.85 13.05 23.05
CA ILE A 121 18.00 12.33 23.61
C ILE A 121 17.44 11.23 24.52
N SER A 122 17.85 9.99 24.26
CA SER A 122 17.59 8.85 25.16
C SER A 122 18.74 8.68 26.15
N ASP A 123 18.46 8.06 27.30
CA ASP A 123 19.39 7.90 28.42
C ASP A 123 20.55 6.90 28.18
N GLY A 124 20.79 6.47 26.94
CA GLY A 124 21.87 5.56 26.59
C GLY A 124 21.74 4.15 27.20
N THR A 125 20.70 3.86 27.99
CA THR A 125 20.48 2.53 28.59
C THR A 125 20.13 1.45 27.55
N ALA A 126 19.85 1.86 26.30
CA ALA A 126 19.61 0.97 25.17
C ALA A 126 20.88 0.36 24.53
N THR A 127 22.08 0.65 25.05
CA THR A 127 23.36 0.21 24.47
C THR A 127 23.64 -1.29 24.55
N ASN A 128 22.89 -2.05 25.35
CA ASN A 128 22.96 -3.52 25.42
C ASN A 128 21.76 -4.24 24.78
N THR A 129 21.08 -3.60 23.84
CA THR A 129 19.99 -4.27 23.11
C THR A 129 20.57 -5.16 22.01
N THR A 130 20.28 -6.46 22.07
CA THR A 130 20.61 -7.38 20.98
C THR A 130 19.94 -6.90 19.70
N LYS A 131 20.72 -6.58 18.67
CA LYS A 131 20.24 -6.09 17.37
C LYS A 131 20.46 -7.14 16.28
N ILE A 132 19.52 -7.19 15.34
CA ILE A 132 19.67 -7.98 14.12
C ILE A 132 20.80 -7.35 13.29
N PRO A 133 21.79 -8.14 12.81
CA PRO A 133 22.84 -7.63 11.95
C PRO A 133 22.30 -6.99 10.68
N ARG A 134 22.90 -5.86 10.33
CA ARG A 134 22.60 -5.07 9.14
C ARG A 134 23.90 -4.54 8.54
N ASP A 135 23.98 -4.53 7.22
CA ASP A 135 25.06 -3.88 6.49
C ASP A 135 24.54 -2.57 5.90
N ASP A 136 25.22 -1.46 6.19
CA ASP A 136 24.79 -0.12 5.75
C ASP A 136 25.14 0.17 4.28
N LEU A 137 26.04 -0.59 3.67
CA LEU A 137 26.46 -0.45 2.29
C LEU A 137 25.67 -1.38 1.37
N ASP A 138 25.59 -2.66 1.72
CA ASP A 138 24.86 -3.67 0.95
C ASP A 138 24.23 -4.75 1.86
N ASP A 139 23.00 -4.44 2.30
CA ASP A 139 22.21 -5.29 3.19
C ASP A 139 21.59 -6.54 2.53
N TYR A 140 21.77 -6.67 1.20
CA TYR A 140 21.26 -7.78 0.39
C TYR A 140 22.39 -8.65 -0.18
N SER A 141 23.65 -8.32 0.13
CA SER A 141 24.80 -9.17 -0.16
C SER A 141 24.66 -10.55 0.50
N GLU A 142 25.27 -11.57 -0.12
CA GLU A 142 25.33 -12.93 0.45
C GLU A 142 25.93 -12.91 1.87
N LYS A 143 26.94 -12.06 2.10
CA LYS A 143 27.57 -11.88 3.41
C LYS A 143 26.57 -11.34 4.45
N ALA A 144 25.87 -10.24 4.15
CA ALA A 144 24.91 -9.64 5.08
C ALA A 144 23.78 -10.62 5.43
N ILE A 145 23.25 -11.31 4.42
CA ILE A 145 22.20 -12.32 4.57
C ILE A 145 22.70 -13.50 5.42
N LYS A 146 23.90 -14.02 5.15
CA LYS A 146 24.48 -15.13 5.90
C LYS A 146 24.71 -14.75 7.37
N THR A 147 25.27 -13.57 7.63
CA THR A 147 25.46 -13.06 9.00
C THR A 147 24.13 -12.97 9.74
N ARG A 148 23.07 -12.50 9.07
CA ARG A 148 21.72 -12.45 9.65
C ARG A 148 21.13 -13.84 9.92
N GLN A 149 21.29 -14.77 8.99
CA GLN A 149 20.86 -16.16 9.18
C GLN A 149 21.59 -16.84 10.34
N GLU A 150 22.91 -16.69 10.42
CA GLU A 150 23.73 -17.21 11.52
C GLU A 150 23.32 -16.60 12.87
N PHE A 151 23.07 -15.29 12.90
CA PHE A 151 22.52 -14.62 14.08
C PHE A 151 21.18 -15.23 14.51
N ILE A 152 20.24 -15.45 13.58
CA ILE A 152 18.94 -16.08 13.90
C ILE A 152 19.17 -17.48 14.49
N GLU A 153 20.00 -18.30 13.86
CA GLU A 153 20.25 -19.67 14.34
C GLU A 153 20.91 -19.70 15.72
N GLN A 154 21.86 -18.80 15.98
CA GLN A 154 22.52 -18.68 17.28
C GLN A 154 21.56 -18.16 18.35
N TYR A 155 20.76 -17.15 18.02
CA TYR A 155 19.81 -16.54 18.94
C TYR A 155 18.71 -17.52 19.34
N THR A 156 18.21 -18.33 18.40
CA THR A 156 17.10 -19.27 18.67
C THR A 156 17.54 -20.69 18.99
N GLY A 157 18.81 -21.05 18.73
CA GLY A 157 19.29 -22.43 18.80
C GLY A 157 18.64 -23.38 17.78
N LYS A 158 18.09 -22.85 16.68
CA LYS A 158 17.38 -23.64 15.63
C LYS A 158 18.03 -23.43 14.27
N LYS A 159 18.07 -24.48 13.45
CA LYS A 159 18.61 -24.42 12.08
C LYS A 159 17.56 -23.99 11.07
N LEU A 160 17.95 -23.15 10.11
CA LEU A 160 17.11 -22.76 8.98
C LEU A 160 17.50 -23.59 7.75
N ASN A 161 16.70 -24.63 7.43
CA ASN A 161 17.01 -25.54 6.32
C ASN A 161 16.43 -25.10 4.98
N HIS A 162 15.20 -24.55 4.97
CA HIS A 162 14.48 -24.20 3.74
C HIS A 162 14.38 -22.69 3.49
N VAL A 163 14.37 -21.89 4.56
CA VAL A 163 14.28 -20.42 4.47
C VAL A 163 15.42 -19.86 3.63
N LYS A 164 16.63 -20.42 3.77
CA LYS A 164 17.83 -19.99 3.05
C LYS A 164 17.85 -20.37 1.57
N SER A 165 16.91 -21.20 1.11
CA SER A 165 16.88 -21.74 -0.25
C SER A 165 15.94 -20.94 -1.14
N TYR A 166 16.53 -20.10 -2.00
CA TYR A 166 15.83 -19.29 -2.99
C TYR A 166 16.66 -19.22 -4.29
N SER A 167 16.02 -18.95 -5.42
CA SER A 167 16.60 -19.07 -6.77
C SER A 167 16.88 -17.74 -7.48
N PHE A 168 16.81 -16.61 -6.77
CA PHE A 168 16.94 -15.28 -7.33
C PHE A 168 17.95 -14.42 -6.57
N ASP A 169 18.43 -13.35 -7.22
CA ASP A 169 19.28 -12.35 -6.58
C ASP A 169 18.50 -11.57 -5.50
N PRO A 170 18.89 -11.63 -4.21
CA PRO A 170 18.21 -10.95 -3.12
C PRO A 170 18.04 -9.44 -3.30
N HIS A 171 18.86 -8.79 -4.12
CA HIS A 171 18.72 -7.36 -4.41
C HIS A 171 17.35 -7.00 -5.00
N ILE A 172 16.66 -7.95 -5.65
CA ILE A 172 15.29 -7.74 -6.14
C ILE A 172 14.27 -7.47 -5.01
N ALA A 173 14.59 -7.90 -3.78
CA ALA A 173 13.76 -7.65 -2.60
C ALA A 173 13.97 -6.24 -2.03
N ALA A 174 14.93 -5.45 -2.56
CA ALA A 174 15.16 -4.08 -2.12
C ALA A 174 13.91 -3.21 -2.31
N GLY A 175 13.40 -2.66 -1.20
CA GLY A 175 12.14 -1.91 -1.15
C GLY A 175 10.87 -2.76 -1.04
N ASN A 176 11.01 -4.09 -0.97
CA ASN A 176 9.92 -5.03 -0.71
C ASN A 176 10.08 -5.72 0.66
N CYS A 177 11.30 -5.96 1.13
CA CYS A 177 11.57 -6.59 2.43
C CYS A 177 12.93 -6.16 2.99
N GLU A 178 12.93 -5.52 4.16
CA GLU A 178 14.14 -5.23 4.92
C GLU A 178 14.58 -6.46 5.74
N HIS A 179 15.86 -6.47 6.14
CA HIS A 179 16.44 -7.58 6.91
C HIS A 179 16.23 -8.95 6.26
N PHE A 180 16.38 -9.03 4.94
CA PHE A 180 16.18 -10.26 4.18
C PHE A 180 17.04 -11.41 4.73
N ALA A 181 16.39 -12.52 5.11
CA ALA A 181 17.05 -13.72 5.61
C ALA A 181 16.75 -14.96 4.76
N GLY A 182 15.90 -14.82 3.75
CA GLY A 182 15.41 -15.92 2.93
C GLY A 182 13.94 -15.77 2.54
N VAL A 183 13.28 -16.87 2.20
CA VAL A 183 11.90 -16.88 1.67
C VAL A 183 10.97 -17.84 2.41
N ALA A 184 9.69 -17.49 2.44
CA ALA A 184 8.62 -18.45 2.70
C ALA A 184 8.23 -19.13 1.38
N GLN A 185 8.06 -20.45 1.41
CA GLN A 185 7.65 -21.23 0.24
C GLN A 185 6.18 -21.62 0.38
N VAL A 186 5.31 -21.03 -0.44
CA VAL A 186 3.87 -21.32 -0.46
C VAL A 186 3.56 -22.20 -1.68
N PRO A 187 2.85 -23.33 -1.54
CA PRO A 187 2.49 -24.16 -2.69
C PRO A 187 1.71 -23.36 -3.74
N LEU A 188 2.07 -23.54 -5.02
CA LEU A 188 1.46 -22.85 -6.16
C LEU A 188 0.76 -23.87 -7.06
N GLY A 189 -0.56 -23.75 -7.20
CA GLY A 189 -1.37 -24.52 -8.15
C GLY A 189 -1.91 -23.67 -9.29
N PHE A 190 -2.43 -24.32 -10.33
CA PHE A 190 -3.11 -23.66 -11.45
C PHE A 190 -4.53 -24.23 -11.62
N ALA A 191 -5.50 -23.35 -11.80
CA ALA A 191 -6.90 -23.70 -12.10
C ALA A 191 -7.31 -23.12 -13.45
N GLY A 192 -8.07 -23.88 -14.24
CA GLY A 192 -8.63 -23.39 -15.51
C GLY A 192 -8.63 -24.42 -16.66
N PRO A 193 -8.78 -23.96 -17.91
CA PRO A 193 -8.87 -22.53 -18.28
C PRO A 193 -10.15 -21.87 -17.75
N LEU A 194 -10.10 -20.57 -17.48
CA LEU A 194 -11.26 -19.71 -17.28
C LEU A 194 -11.48 -18.87 -18.55
N LYS A 195 -12.62 -19.03 -19.21
CA LYS A 195 -13.01 -18.23 -20.37
C LYS A 195 -13.63 -16.91 -19.93
N ILE A 196 -12.98 -15.81 -20.27
CA ILE A 196 -13.42 -14.45 -19.92
C ILE A 196 -13.78 -13.67 -21.18
N ASN A 197 -14.93 -13.00 -21.12
CA ASN A 197 -15.47 -12.08 -22.12
C ASN A 197 -15.57 -10.68 -21.48
N GLY A 198 -14.44 -10.09 -21.12
CA GLY A 198 -14.34 -8.76 -20.51
C GLY A 198 -14.05 -7.65 -21.51
N GLU A 199 -13.92 -6.42 -21.02
CA GLU A 199 -13.52 -5.27 -21.82
C GLU A 199 -12.02 -5.30 -22.09
N HIS A 200 -11.24 -5.84 -21.14
CA HIS A 200 -9.77 -5.87 -21.16
C HIS A 200 -9.18 -7.29 -21.22
N ALA A 201 -9.86 -8.29 -20.66
CA ALA A 201 -9.52 -9.71 -20.68
C ALA A 201 -10.47 -10.47 -21.61
N LYS A 202 -9.95 -10.92 -22.75
CA LYS A 202 -10.70 -11.73 -23.72
C LYS A 202 -9.92 -13.00 -24.04
N GLY A 203 -10.51 -14.17 -23.77
CA GLY A 203 -9.89 -15.46 -24.03
C GLY A 203 -9.90 -16.39 -22.82
N GLU A 204 -8.98 -17.35 -22.83
CA GLU A 204 -8.87 -18.39 -21.81
C GLU A 204 -7.60 -18.19 -20.98
N PHE A 205 -7.73 -18.29 -19.66
CA PHE A 205 -6.63 -18.02 -18.72
C PHE A 205 -6.46 -19.17 -17.73
N LEU A 206 -5.20 -19.58 -17.49
CA LEU A 206 -4.84 -20.47 -16.40
C LEU A 206 -4.52 -19.63 -15.17
N ILE A 207 -5.28 -19.81 -14.10
CA ILE A 207 -5.25 -18.96 -12.92
C ILE A 207 -4.25 -19.52 -11.90
N PRO A 208 -3.14 -18.80 -11.60
CA PRO A 208 -2.21 -19.19 -10.55
C PRO A 208 -2.82 -18.92 -9.16
N LEU A 209 -2.73 -19.91 -8.27
CA LEU A 209 -3.30 -19.88 -6.92
C LEU A 209 -2.26 -20.40 -5.91
N ALA A 210 -1.65 -19.50 -5.15
CA ALA A 210 -0.71 -19.84 -4.09
C ALA A 210 -1.43 -20.03 -2.76
N THR A 211 -1.48 -21.26 -2.23
CA THR A 211 -2.27 -21.57 -1.04
C THR A 211 -1.74 -22.79 -0.28
N ALA A 212 -2.02 -22.83 1.03
CA ALA A 212 -1.89 -24.03 1.86
C ALA A 212 -3.25 -24.67 2.21
N GLU A 213 -4.36 -24.10 1.73
CA GLU A 213 -5.70 -24.62 1.95
C GLU A 213 -5.99 -25.77 0.96
N GLY A 214 -6.21 -26.97 1.49
CA GLY A 214 -6.61 -28.13 0.70
C GLY A 214 -7.93 -27.88 -0.04
N THR A 215 -8.13 -28.53 -1.19
CA THR A 215 -9.31 -28.40 -2.08
C THR A 215 -9.54 -27.04 -2.75
N LEU A 216 -8.88 -25.96 -2.33
CA LEU A 216 -9.10 -24.62 -2.91
C LEU A 216 -8.91 -24.66 -4.43
N VAL A 217 -7.71 -25.02 -4.91
CA VAL A 217 -7.41 -25.04 -6.36
C VAL A 217 -8.39 -25.91 -7.14
N ALA A 218 -8.74 -27.09 -6.61
CA ALA A 218 -9.69 -28.01 -7.24
C ALA A 218 -11.11 -27.44 -7.32
N SER A 219 -11.57 -26.76 -6.26
CA SER A 219 -12.88 -26.11 -6.21
C SER A 219 -12.98 -24.98 -7.23
N TYR A 220 -11.97 -24.10 -7.29
CA TYR A 220 -11.91 -23.02 -8.27
C TYR A 220 -11.87 -23.58 -9.70
N ASN A 221 -11.07 -24.62 -9.95
CA ASN A 221 -11.03 -25.32 -11.25
C ASN A 221 -12.40 -25.88 -11.67
N ARG A 222 -13.13 -26.51 -10.74
CA ARG A 222 -14.48 -27.02 -10.98
C ARG A 222 -15.46 -25.91 -11.34
N GLY A 223 -15.40 -24.77 -10.64
CA GLY A 223 -16.20 -23.58 -10.94
C GLY A 223 -15.93 -23.02 -12.33
N MET A 224 -14.66 -22.91 -12.73
CA MET A 224 -14.25 -22.42 -14.05
C MET A 224 -14.78 -23.33 -15.16
N SER A 225 -14.73 -24.65 -14.95
CA SER A 225 -15.29 -25.64 -15.88
C SER A 225 -16.78 -25.42 -16.14
N VAL A 226 -17.57 -25.19 -15.07
CA VAL A 226 -19.02 -24.95 -15.16
C VAL A 226 -19.35 -23.63 -15.86
N ILE A 227 -18.60 -22.57 -15.55
CA ILE A 227 -18.71 -21.28 -16.25
C ILE A 227 -18.43 -21.45 -17.74
N ASN A 228 -17.36 -22.15 -18.12
CA ASN A 228 -17.00 -22.34 -19.53
C ASN A 228 -18.03 -23.15 -20.31
N MET A 229 -18.59 -24.20 -19.71
CA MET A 229 -19.70 -24.98 -20.31
C MET A 229 -20.95 -24.13 -20.56
N SER A 230 -21.05 -22.97 -19.92
CA SER A 230 -22.14 -22.01 -20.07
C SER A 230 -21.77 -20.74 -20.86
N GLY A 231 -20.59 -20.71 -21.50
CA GLY A 231 -20.18 -19.64 -22.42
C GLY A 231 -19.07 -18.72 -21.90
N GLY A 232 -18.63 -18.89 -20.67
CA GLY A 232 -17.63 -18.04 -20.02
C GLY A 232 -18.25 -17.00 -19.09
N VAL A 233 -17.38 -16.20 -18.46
CA VAL A 233 -17.78 -15.09 -17.57
C VAL A 233 -17.61 -13.76 -18.28
N LYS A 234 -18.57 -12.85 -18.11
CA LYS A 234 -18.46 -11.46 -18.57
C LYS A 234 -17.97 -10.62 -17.40
N CYS A 235 -16.97 -9.78 -17.66
CA CYS A 235 -16.41 -8.88 -16.64
C CYS A 235 -16.51 -7.43 -17.10
N THR A 236 -16.73 -6.50 -16.17
CA THR A 236 -16.87 -5.06 -16.46
C THR A 236 -16.28 -4.25 -15.33
N ILE A 237 -15.45 -3.26 -15.65
CA ILE A 237 -14.88 -2.34 -14.66
C ILE A 237 -15.75 -1.09 -14.62
N ILE A 238 -16.37 -0.83 -13.47
CA ILE A 238 -17.32 0.28 -13.30
C ILE A 238 -16.80 1.38 -12.37
N GLY A 239 -15.56 1.27 -11.89
CA GLY A 239 -14.91 2.31 -11.10
C GLY A 239 -13.42 2.04 -10.90
N ASP A 240 -12.64 3.11 -10.87
CA ASP A 240 -11.20 3.07 -10.59
C ASP A 240 -10.78 4.34 -9.85
N ALA A 241 -10.42 4.19 -8.57
CA ALA A 241 -9.93 5.28 -7.75
C ALA A 241 -9.12 4.75 -6.56
N MET A 242 -7.92 5.27 -6.34
CA MET A 242 -7.13 5.04 -5.12
C MET A 242 -7.14 6.31 -4.27
N GLN A 243 -7.20 6.13 -2.94
CA GLN A 243 -7.41 7.24 -2.02
C GLN A 243 -6.33 7.42 -0.97
N ARG A 244 -6.20 8.67 -0.55
CA ARG A 244 -5.66 9.08 0.75
C ARG A 244 -6.67 10.02 1.41
N ALA A 245 -6.87 9.87 2.71
CA ALA A 245 -7.86 10.67 3.43
C ALA A 245 -7.24 11.42 4.62
N PRO A 246 -6.80 12.67 4.43
CA PRO A 246 -6.43 13.55 5.54
C PRO A 246 -7.63 14.04 6.34
N VAL A 247 -7.33 14.48 7.57
CA VAL A 247 -8.26 15.22 8.43
C VAL A 247 -7.65 16.53 8.90
N PHE A 248 -8.46 17.58 8.87
CA PHE A 248 -8.15 18.92 9.36
C PHE A 248 -9.04 19.24 10.55
N ILE A 249 -8.45 19.72 11.64
CA ILE A 249 -9.13 20.00 12.91
C ILE A 249 -9.15 21.50 13.17
N PHE A 250 -10.32 22.02 13.50
CA PHE A 250 -10.57 23.44 13.75
C PHE A 250 -10.98 23.69 15.21
N ASP A 251 -11.17 24.96 15.55
CA ASP A 251 -11.73 25.35 16.84
C ASP A 251 -13.20 24.96 17.00
N ASP A 252 -13.98 25.07 15.92
CA ASP A 252 -15.39 24.70 15.89
C ASP A 252 -15.85 24.09 14.56
N ALA A 253 -17.11 23.66 14.50
CA ALA A 253 -17.71 23.05 13.32
C ALA A 253 -17.91 24.04 12.15
N ARG A 254 -17.99 25.35 12.41
CA ARG A 254 -18.14 26.37 11.37
C ARG A 254 -16.84 26.52 10.60
N GLY A 255 -15.70 26.56 11.30
CA GLY A 255 -14.38 26.58 10.67
C GLY A 255 -14.16 25.37 9.75
N ALA A 256 -14.57 24.17 10.16
CA ALA A 256 -14.49 22.97 9.34
C ALA A 256 -15.38 23.03 8.08
N ARG A 257 -16.60 23.55 8.21
CA ARG A 257 -17.53 23.74 7.08
C ARG A 257 -17.01 24.78 6.09
N ASP A 258 -16.56 25.93 6.57
CA ASP A 258 -16.06 27.03 5.73
C ASP A 258 -14.79 26.59 4.99
N PHE A 259 -13.93 25.83 5.65
CA PHE A 259 -12.78 25.18 5.03
C PHE A 259 -13.17 24.26 3.86
N VAL A 260 -14.21 23.43 4.01
CA VAL A 260 -14.70 22.58 2.91
C VAL A 260 -15.19 23.43 1.72
N ASN A 261 -15.88 24.54 1.98
CA ASN A 261 -16.31 25.45 0.91
C ASN A 261 -15.11 26.07 0.18
N TRP A 262 -14.09 26.46 0.93
CA TRP A 262 -12.83 26.96 0.38
C TRP A 262 -12.11 25.89 -0.48
N VAL A 263 -12.02 24.64 0.01
CA VAL A 263 -11.41 23.52 -0.73
C VAL A 263 -12.12 23.30 -2.07
N ARG A 264 -13.45 23.32 -2.09
CA ARG A 264 -14.25 23.20 -3.33
C ARG A 264 -13.97 24.34 -4.30
N ALA A 265 -13.87 25.58 -3.80
CA ALA A 265 -13.56 26.74 -4.63
C ALA A 265 -12.14 26.68 -5.24
N HIS A 266 -11.21 25.97 -4.59
CA HIS A 266 -9.81 25.88 -5.00
C HIS A 266 -9.41 24.49 -5.53
N GLU A 267 -10.37 23.61 -5.83
CA GLU A 267 -10.11 22.20 -6.17
C GLU A 267 -9.14 22.04 -7.34
N LYS A 268 -9.24 22.89 -8.37
CA LYS A 268 -8.30 22.88 -9.52
C LYS A 268 -6.86 23.22 -9.13
N THR A 269 -6.68 24.18 -8.22
CA THR A 269 -5.34 24.56 -7.73
C THR A 269 -4.78 23.47 -6.83
N ILE A 270 -5.62 22.87 -5.99
CA ILE A 270 -5.25 21.73 -5.16
C ILE A 270 -4.83 20.54 -6.03
N ALA A 271 -5.58 20.25 -7.10
CA ALA A 271 -5.25 19.22 -8.08
C ALA A 271 -3.88 19.47 -8.73
N TYR A 272 -3.62 20.71 -9.17
CA TYR A 272 -2.31 21.09 -9.72
C TYR A 272 -1.17 20.73 -8.78
N HIS A 273 -1.26 21.12 -7.50
CA HIS A 273 -0.22 20.80 -6.52
C HIS A 273 -0.08 19.30 -6.25
N ALA A 274 -1.18 18.56 -6.20
CA ALA A 274 -1.14 17.11 -6.03
C ALA A 274 -0.38 16.41 -7.18
N GLU A 275 -0.70 16.81 -8.41
CA GLU A 275 -0.20 16.20 -9.65
C GLU A 275 1.26 16.57 -9.98
N THR A 276 1.83 17.61 -9.34
CA THR A 276 3.27 17.92 -9.51
C THR A 276 4.19 16.79 -9.01
N THR A 277 3.68 15.90 -8.15
CA THR A 277 4.48 14.83 -7.53
C THR A 277 4.56 13.55 -8.36
N SER A 278 3.77 13.45 -9.44
CA SER A 278 3.71 12.24 -10.27
C SER A 278 3.17 12.55 -11.66
N SER A 279 3.82 12.00 -12.69
CA SER A 279 3.29 11.99 -14.05
C SER A 279 2.12 11.01 -14.26
N VAL A 280 1.82 10.16 -13.27
CA VAL A 280 0.82 9.07 -13.36
C VAL A 280 -0.42 9.37 -12.51
N ALA A 281 -0.25 9.86 -11.28
CA ALA A 281 -1.39 10.18 -10.43
C ALA A 281 -2.15 11.39 -10.98
N LYS A 282 -3.46 11.24 -11.17
CA LYS A 282 -4.37 12.35 -11.53
C LYS A 282 -5.48 12.45 -10.51
N LEU A 283 -5.68 13.65 -9.94
CA LEU A 283 -6.73 13.87 -8.95
C LEU A 283 -8.07 13.93 -9.70
N GLN A 284 -8.95 12.97 -9.43
CA GLN A 284 -10.27 12.91 -10.05
C GLN A 284 -11.24 13.85 -9.35
N TYR A 285 -11.31 13.79 -8.02
CA TYR A 285 -12.16 14.63 -7.18
C TYR A 285 -11.81 14.47 -5.69
N ILE A 286 -12.26 15.44 -4.88
CA ILE A 286 -12.15 15.40 -3.40
C ILE A 286 -13.54 15.21 -2.78
N ASP A 287 -13.80 14.03 -2.20
CA ASP A 287 -14.94 13.83 -1.30
C ASP A 287 -14.64 14.50 0.06
N HIS A 288 -15.65 14.92 0.79
CA HIS A 288 -15.48 15.45 2.15
C HIS A 288 -16.58 14.95 3.09
N TYR A 289 -16.21 14.83 4.36
CA TYR A 289 -17.12 14.46 5.44
C TYR A 289 -16.82 15.36 6.64
N LEU A 290 -17.87 15.93 7.22
CA LEU A 290 -17.77 16.78 8.41
C LEU A 290 -18.27 16.02 9.62
N SER A 291 -17.53 16.10 10.72
CA SER A 291 -17.96 15.60 12.02
C SER A 291 -17.27 16.38 13.13
N ASN A 292 -18.02 16.83 14.13
CA ASN A 292 -17.52 17.75 15.16
C ASN A 292 -16.90 19.00 14.51
N LYS A 293 -15.67 19.33 14.92
CA LYS A 293 -14.81 20.38 14.35
C LYS A 293 -13.79 19.84 13.36
N PHE A 294 -14.08 18.70 12.73
CA PHE A 294 -13.17 17.99 11.82
C PHE A 294 -13.70 18.03 10.39
N ALA A 295 -12.79 18.26 9.44
CA ALA A 295 -13.04 18.09 8.02
C ALA A 295 -12.16 16.94 7.50
N PHE A 296 -12.79 15.82 7.19
CA PHE A 296 -12.17 14.71 6.49
C PHE A 296 -12.24 14.98 5.00
N LEU A 297 -11.12 14.97 4.30
CA LEU A 297 -11.07 15.09 2.85
C LEU A 297 -10.56 13.76 2.30
N ARG A 298 -11.31 13.11 1.41
CA ARG A 298 -10.92 11.86 0.76
C ARG A 298 -10.55 12.20 -0.67
N PHE A 299 -9.25 12.28 -0.95
CA PHE A 299 -8.71 12.58 -2.27
C PHE A 299 -8.75 11.30 -3.11
N ASN A 300 -9.36 11.34 -4.30
CA ASN A 300 -9.54 10.19 -5.18
C ASN A 300 -8.70 10.38 -6.44
N TYR A 301 -7.80 9.42 -6.72
CA TYR A 301 -6.87 9.50 -7.85
C TYR A 301 -7.00 8.30 -8.77
N SER A 302 -6.76 8.50 -10.07
CA SER A 302 -6.32 7.41 -10.94
C SER A 302 -4.81 7.20 -10.79
N THR A 303 -4.33 5.96 -10.84
CA THR A 303 -2.92 5.61 -10.54
C THR A 303 -2.24 4.77 -11.61
N GLY A 304 -2.81 4.72 -12.82
CA GLY A 304 -2.33 3.84 -13.89
C GLY A 304 -2.33 2.38 -13.44
N ASP A 305 -1.23 1.68 -13.71
CA ASP A 305 -1.07 0.24 -13.42
C ASP A 305 -0.50 -0.09 -12.03
N ALA A 306 -0.19 0.93 -11.23
CA ALA A 306 0.24 0.73 -9.85
C ALA A 306 -0.97 0.69 -8.91
N ALA A 307 -0.87 -0.08 -7.82
CA ALA A 307 -1.84 -0.02 -6.72
C ALA A 307 -1.94 1.41 -6.15
N GLY A 308 -0.83 2.14 -6.14
CA GLY A 308 -0.84 3.61 -6.03
C GLY A 308 -0.85 4.18 -4.62
N GLN A 309 -0.93 3.37 -3.54
CA GLN A 309 -0.99 3.85 -2.15
C GLN A 309 0.12 4.87 -1.78
N ASN A 310 1.37 4.59 -2.16
CA ASN A 310 2.51 5.48 -1.91
C ASN A 310 2.45 6.74 -2.79
N MET A 311 2.00 6.57 -4.03
CA MET A 311 1.88 7.66 -5.01
C MET A 311 0.82 8.68 -4.57
N VAL A 312 -0.38 8.22 -4.21
CA VAL A 312 -1.46 9.09 -3.72
C VAL A 312 -1.15 9.71 -2.36
N GLY A 313 -0.37 9.02 -1.52
CA GLY A 313 0.13 9.56 -0.27
C GLY A 313 0.99 10.80 -0.48
N ARG A 314 1.97 10.72 -1.39
CA ARG A 314 2.82 11.87 -1.75
C ARG A 314 2.04 13.00 -2.42
N ALA A 315 1.16 12.68 -3.37
CA ALA A 315 0.33 13.67 -4.05
C ALA A 315 -0.56 14.43 -3.06
N THR A 316 -1.23 13.71 -2.17
CA THR A 316 -2.09 14.32 -1.15
C THR A 316 -1.28 15.13 -0.16
N PHE A 317 -0.05 14.70 0.18
CA PHE A 317 0.81 15.48 1.05
C PHE A 317 1.22 16.82 0.42
N ALA A 318 1.56 16.85 -0.86
CA ALA A 318 1.87 18.10 -1.57
C ALA A 318 0.65 19.02 -1.64
N ALA A 319 -0.52 18.48 -1.98
CA ALA A 319 -1.79 19.20 -1.97
C ALA A 319 -2.11 19.79 -0.59
N CYS A 320 -2.06 18.98 0.47
CA CYS A 320 -2.32 19.42 1.83
C CYS A 320 -1.32 20.45 2.34
N SER A 321 -0.05 20.34 1.93
CA SER A 321 0.95 21.34 2.30
C SER A 321 0.61 22.71 1.69
N TRP A 322 0.20 22.74 0.42
CA TRP A 322 -0.30 23.97 -0.20
C TRP A 322 -1.54 24.50 0.51
N ILE A 323 -2.50 23.63 0.88
CA ILE A 323 -3.70 24.02 1.63
C ILE A 323 -3.32 24.68 2.96
N LEU A 324 -2.40 24.10 3.74
CA LEU A 324 -1.96 24.64 5.03
C LEU A 324 -1.26 26.00 4.87
N ASP A 325 -0.51 26.17 3.80
CA ASP A 325 0.20 27.42 3.53
C ASP A 325 -0.75 28.54 3.05
N ASN A 326 -1.89 28.22 2.42
CA ASN A 326 -2.76 29.19 1.73
C ASN A 326 -4.14 29.43 2.39
N TYR A 327 -4.67 28.48 3.17
CA TYR A 327 -5.92 28.70 3.88
C TYR A 327 -5.71 29.53 5.15
N LYS A 328 -6.31 30.72 5.21
CA LYS A 328 -6.14 31.68 6.33
C LYS A 328 -7.45 32.13 7.00
N GLU A 329 -8.61 31.68 6.51
CA GLU A 329 -9.91 32.12 7.03
C GLU A 329 -10.17 31.64 8.46
N HIS A 330 -9.78 30.40 8.76
CA HIS A 330 -9.84 29.82 10.09
C HIS A 330 -8.53 29.12 10.42
N LYS A 331 -8.13 29.14 11.69
CA LYS A 331 -6.91 28.44 12.14
C LYS A 331 -7.13 26.92 12.09
N ILE A 332 -6.24 26.22 11.39
CA ILE A 332 -6.16 24.75 11.43
C ILE A 332 -5.32 24.39 12.66
N GLU A 333 -5.96 23.83 13.69
CA GLU A 333 -5.31 23.44 14.94
C GLU A 333 -4.42 22.22 14.77
N LYS A 334 -4.90 21.23 14.00
CA LYS A 334 -4.15 19.99 13.72
C LYS A 334 -4.48 19.44 12.34
N PHE A 335 -3.50 18.73 11.79
CA PHE A 335 -3.60 18.03 10.51
C PHE A 335 -2.99 16.64 10.64
N PHE A 336 -3.67 15.64 10.07
CA PHE A 336 -3.14 14.29 9.88
C PHE A 336 -3.36 13.87 8.44
N LEU A 337 -2.33 13.33 7.78
CA LEU A 337 -2.40 12.92 6.38
C LEU A 337 -3.30 11.69 6.15
N GLU A 338 -3.46 10.84 7.16
CA GLU A 338 -4.33 9.67 7.15
C GLU A 338 -5.20 9.67 8.41
N SER A 339 -6.50 9.47 8.21
CA SER A 339 -7.53 9.56 9.25
C SER A 339 -8.35 8.28 9.42
N ASN A 340 -7.85 7.16 8.88
CA ASN A 340 -8.57 5.90 8.68
C ASN A 340 -9.78 5.97 7.74
N PHE A 341 -9.95 7.09 7.01
CA PHE A 341 -11.12 7.31 6.14
C PHE A 341 -10.84 7.00 4.66
N ALA A 342 -9.60 6.58 4.33
CA ALA A 342 -9.27 6.19 2.96
C ALA A 342 -10.13 5.02 2.45
N THR A 343 -10.37 3.91 3.15
CA THR A 343 -9.77 3.33 4.37
C THR A 343 -8.77 2.26 3.94
N ASP A 344 -7.50 2.30 4.39
CA ASP A 344 -6.46 1.38 3.92
C ASP A 344 -6.24 0.20 4.88
N LYS A 345 -6.26 -1.03 4.38
CA LYS A 345 -6.04 -2.30 5.08
C LYS A 345 -7.05 -2.61 6.21
N LYS A 346 -8.28 -2.13 6.07
CA LYS A 346 -9.40 -2.44 6.98
C LYS A 346 -10.70 -2.54 6.18
N ALA A 347 -11.56 -3.48 6.55
CA ALA A 347 -12.92 -3.55 6.03
C ALA A 347 -13.67 -2.24 6.37
N SER A 348 -14.36 -1.66 5.39
CA SER A 348 -15.10 -0.41 5.60
C SER A 348 -16.30 -0.26 4.67
N GLN A 349 -17.39 0.29 5.20
CA GLN A 349 -18.59 0.60 4.42
C GLN A 349 -18.31 1.66 3.34
N ILE A 350 -17.41 2.60 3.62
CA ILE A 350 -17.05 3.64 2.65
C ILE A 350 -16.41 3.04 1.40
N ASN A 351 -15.55 2.02 1.52
CA ASN A 351 -14.95 1.35 0.35
C ASN A 351 -15.99 0.54 -0.45
N VAL A 352 -17.02 0.00 0.20
CA VAL A 352 -18.15 -0.68 -0.47
C VAL A 352 -18.99 0.30 -1.29
N MET A 353 -19.32 1.45 -0.70
CA MET A 353 -20.15 2.48 -1.32
C MET A 353 -19.39 3.37 -2.32
N ARG A 354 -18.13 3.67 -2.03
CA ARG A 354 -17.23 4.53 -2.80
C ARG A 354 -15.92 3.78 -3.04
N THR A 355 -15.81 3.24 -4.25
CA THR A 355 -14.71 2.40 -4.74
C THR A 355 -13.34 2.78 -4.21
N ARG A 356 -12.53 1.77 -3.87
CA ARG A 356 -11.10 1.90 -3.57
C ARG A 356 -10.30 0.85 -4.34
N GLY A 357 -9.37 1.27 -5.19
CA GLY A 357 -8.85 0.42 -6.26
C GLY A 357 -9.86 0.31 -7.40
N LYS A 358 -10.13 -0.91 -7.84
CA LYS A 358 -11.04 -1.24 -8.94
C LYS A 358 -12.39 -1.71 -8.41
N ARG A 359 -13.48 -1.25 -9.03
CA ARG A 359 -14.81 -1.82 -8.86
C ARG A 359 -15.13 -2.66 -10.08
N VAL A 360 -15.17 -3.97 -9.90
CA VAL A 360 -15.32 -4.93 -11.02
C VAL A 360 -16.52 -5.82 -10.76
N VAL A 361 -17.34 -5.99 -11.78
CA VAL A 361 -18.45 -6.94 -11.81
C VAL A 361 -18.05 -8.12 -12.67
N ALA A 362 -18.23 -9.33 -12.17
CA ALA A 362 -18.18 -10.56 -12.94
C ALA A 362 -19.57 -11.21 -12.92
N GLU A 363 -20.09 -11.58 -14.09
CA GLU A 363 -21.45 -12.11 -14.25
C GLU A 363 -21.49 -13.24 -15.30
N CYS A 364 -22.37 -14.21 -15.09
CA CYS A 364 -22.66 -15.24 -16.08
C CYS A 364 -24.07 -15.82 -15.89
N VAL A 365 -24.56 -16.48 -16.95
CA VAL A 365 -25.74 -17.35 -16.88
C VAL A 365 -25.24 -18.79 -16.93
N VAL A 366 -25.45 -19.55 -15.87
CA VAL A 366 -25.08 -20.96 -15.79
C VAL A 366 -26.27 -21.81 -16.19
N LYS A 367 -26.08 -22.65 -17.22
CA LYS A 367 -27.15 -23.50 -17.74
C LYS A 367 -27.62 -24.51 -16.70
N ARG A 368 -28.93 -24.71 -16.61
CA ARG A 368 -29.58 -25.64 -15.69
C ARG A 368 -28.98 -27.04 -15.77
N ASP A 369 -28.88 -27.58 -16.97
CA ASP A 369 -28.37 -28.94 -17.18
C ASP A 369 -26.91 -29.07 -16.75
N VAL A 370 -26.10 -28.03 -16.92
CA VAL A 370 -24.70 -28.01 -16.48
C VAL A 370 -24.65 -28.07 -14.95
N LEU A 371 -25.45 -27.27 -14.24
CA LEU A 371 -25.51 -27.31 -12.77
C LEU A 371 -25.98 -28.67 -12.26
N ILE A 372 -27.04 -29.23 -12.82
CA ILE A 372 -27.56 -30.53 -12.39
C ILE A 372 -26.52 -31.64 -12.63
N GLN A 373 -25.90 -31.67 -13.82
CA GLN A 373 -24.99 -32.75 -14.21
C GLN A 373 -23.61 -32.64 -13.55
N ARG A 374 -23.07 -31.43 -13.35
CA ARG A 374 -21.70 -31.20 -12.85
C ARG A 374 -21.65 -30.86 -11.37
N MET A 375 -22.68 -30.20 -10.87
CA MET A 375 -22.73 -29.67 -9.51
C MET A 375 -23.81 -30.32 -8.65
N ARG A 376 -24.69 -31.15 -9.23
CA ARG A 376 -25.75 -31.89 -8.54
C ARG A 376 -26.70 -30.99 -7.74
N VAL A 377 -26.93 -29.78 -8.25
CA VAL A 377 -27.79 -28.76 -7.64
C VAL A 377 -28.65 -28.11 -8.70
N LYS A 378 -29.84 -27.64 -8.32
CA LYS A 378 -30.74 -26.89 -9.21
C LYS A 378 -30.54 -25.37 -9.06
N PRO A 379 -30.75 -24.58 -10.12
CA PRO A 379 -30.76 -23.11 -10.05
C PRO A 379 -31.61 -22.53 -8.92
N GLU A 380 -32.80 -23.09 -8.68
CA GLU A 380 -33.72 -22.62 -7.64
C GLU A 380 -33.14 -22.79 -6.23
N GLU A 381 -32.39 -23.87 -5.98
CA GLU A 381 -31.76 -24.15 -4.69
C GLU A 381 -30.62 -23.16 -4.41
N LEU A 382 -29.84 -22.80 -5.44
CA LEU A 382 -28.77 -21.81 -5.32
C LEU A 382 -29.32 -20.39 -5.11
N ALA A 383 -30.37 -20.01 -5.84
CA ALA A 383 -31.03 -18.72 -5.65
C ALA A 383 -31.64 -18.61 -4.23
N TYR A 384 -32.32 -19.66 -3.77
CA TYR A 384 -32.87 -19.70 -2.41
C TYR A 384 -31.78 -19.67 -1.33
N HIS A 385 -30.71 -20.47 -1.48
CA HIS A 385 -29.58 -20.44 -0.56
C HIS A 385 -28.93 -19.06 -0.51
N GLY A 386 -28.77 -18.39 -1.65
CA GLY A 386 -28.27 -17.00 -1.70
C GLY A 386 -29.10 -16.02 -0.87
N GLN A 387 -30.44 -16.13 -0.92
CA GLN A 387 -31.33 -15.32 -0.09
C GLN A 387 -31.13 -15.58 1.41
N VAL A 388 -31.01 -16.86 1.80
CA VAL A 388 -30.77 -17.25 3.20
C VAL A 388 -29.40 -16.76 3.68
N ALA A 389 -28.34 -17.00 2.91
CA ALA A 389 -26.98 -16.57 3.22
C ALA A 389 -26.88 -15.04 3.33
N ASN A 390 -27.62 -14.30 2.51
CA ASN A 390 -27.65 -12.84 2.56
C ASN A 390 -28.21 -12.32 3.89
N ILE A 391 -29.23 -12.96 4.47
CA ILE A 391 -29.71 -12.60 5.82
C ILE A 391 -28.61 -12.87 6.86
N GLY A 392 -27.88 -13.98 6.75
CA GLY A 392 -26.75 -14.27 7.62
C GLY A 392 -25.61 -13.24 7.52
N ALA A 393 -25.30 -12.79 6.32
CA ALA A 393 -24.30 -11.75 6.09
C ALA A 393 -24.69 -10.41 6.73
N ILE A 394 -25.96 -10.01 6.61
CA ILE A 394 -26.48 -8.79 7.23
C ILE A 394 -26.39 -8.88 8.76
N LEU A 395 -26.86 -9.98 9.35
CA LEU A 395 -26.87 -10.17 10.81
C LEU A 395 -25.45 -10.20 11.40
N SER A 396 -24.47 -10.75 10.67
CA SER A 396 -23.07 -10.80 11.10
C SER A 396 -22.30 -9.51 10.84
N GLY A 397 -22.85 -8.56 10.08
CA GLY A 397 -22.15 -7.35 9.66
C GLY A 397 -21.00 -7.63 8.69
N ALA A 398 -21.06 -8.74 7.95
CA ALA A 398 -20.05 -9.08 6.96
C ALA A 398 -20.04 -8.06 5.81
N ASN A 399 -18.85 -7.68 5.34
CA ASN A 399 -18.67 -6.83 4.16
C ASN A 399 -18.76 -7.61 2.83
N ASN A 400 -19.10 -8.90 2.91
CA ASN A 400 -19.29 -9.80 1.81
C ASN A 400 -20.53 -10.66 2.09
N ASN A 401 -21.50 -10.68 1.17
CA ASN A 401 -22.67 -11.56 1.24
C ASN A 401 -22.53 -12.83 0.39
N GLY A 402 -21.41 -12.99 -0.32
CA GLY A 402 -20.93 -14.26 -0.87
C GLY A 402 -20.24 -15.13 0.18
N LEU A 403 -19.58 -16.18 -0.28
CA LEU A 403 -19.09 -17.25 0.58
C LEU A 403 -17.58 -17.16 0.85
N HIS A 404 -16.75 -16.89 -0.16
CA HIS A 404 -15.29 -17.01 -0.01
C HIS A 404 -14.42 -16.22 -1.01
N SER A 405 -14.87 -15.06 -1.49
CA SER A 405 -14.04 -14.16 -2.34
C SER A 405 -12.60 -13.96 -1.81
N ALA A 406 -12.43 -13.90 -0.49
CA ALA A 406 -11.14 -13.76 0.17
C ALA A 406 -10.15 -14.88 -0.22
N ASN A 407 -10.62 -16.11 -0.49
CA ASN A 407 -9.78 -17.25 -0.81
C ASN A 407 -9.08 -17.07 -2.17
N ALA A 408 -9.82 -16.80 -3.24
CA ALA A 408 -9.22 -16.54 -4.56
C ALA A 408 -8.32 -15.32 -4.53
N ILE A 409 -8.80 -14.23 -3.94
CA ILE A 409 -8.07 -12.97 -3.91
C ILE A 409 -6.74 -13.15 -3.18
N THR A 410 -6.74 -13.79 -2.00
CA THR A 410 -5.50 -14.07 -1.26
C THR A 410 -4.56 -14.96 -2.06
N ALA A 411 -5.07 -16.06 -2.63
CA ALA A 411 -4.24 -17.01 -3.36
C ALA A 411 -3.62 -16.40 -4.63
N MET A 412 -4.38 -15.59 -5.36
CA MET A 412 -3.88 -14.85 -6.50
C MET A 412 -2.93 -13.72 -6.07
N PHE A 413 -3.21 -13.02 -4.96
CA PHE A 413 -2.37 -11.92 -4.48
C PHE A 413 -0.97 -12.40 -4.12
N ILE A 414 -0.86 -13.53 -3.40
CA ILE A 414 0.42 -14.17 -3.08
C ILE A 414 1.13 -14.61 -4.38
N ALA A 415 0.39 -15.25 -5.29
CA ALA A 415 0.94 -15.77 -6.54
C ALA A 415 1.43 -14.66 -7.49
N THR A 416 0.85 -13.46 -7.43
CA THR A 416 1.11 -12.37 -8.40
C THR A 416 1.74 -11.13 -7.77
N GLY A 417 2.18 -11.20 -6.52
CA GLY A 417 2.97 -10.14 -5.87
C GLY A 417 2.18 -8.89 -5.50
N GLN A 418 0.90 -9.06 -5.22
CA GLN A 418 0.05 -7.99 -4.71
C GLN A 418 0.27 -7.80 -3.21
N ASP A 419 -0.18 -6.67 -2.65
CA ASP A 419 -0.17 -6.46 -1.21
C ASP A 419 -1.29 -7.30 -0.55
N VAL A 420 -0.90 -8.43 0.05
CA VAL A 420 -1.83 -9.39 0.68
C VAL A 420 -2.63 -8.75 1.81
N ALA A 421 -2.13 -7.70 2.48
CA ALA A 421 -2.89 -7.03 3.53
C ALA A 421 -4.12 -6.29 2.97
N ASN A 422 -4.13 -5.96 1.67
CA ASN A 422 -5.32 -5.40 1.01
C ASN A 422 -6.46 -6.40 0.81
N VAL A 423 -6.27 -7.69 1.13
CA VAL A 423 -7.38 -8.66 1.22
C VAL A 423 -8.45 -8.19 2.20
N SER A 424 -8.07 -7.49 3.28
CA SER A 424 -9.00 -6.89 4.25
C SER A 424 -10.04 -5.94 3.63
N GLU A 425 -9.77 -5.42 2.42
CA GLU A 425 -10.66 -4.55 1.66
C GLU A 425 -11.14 -5.21 0.37
N SER A 426 -10.25 -5.90 -0.34
CA SER A 426 -10.50 -6.51 -1.64
C SER A 426 -11.44 -7.71 -1.52
N SER A 427 -11.53 -8.35 -0.34
CA SER A 427 -12.48 -9.44 -0.09
C SER A 427 -13.94 -8.99 -0.01
N ALA A 428 -14.22 -7.68 0.06
CA ALA A 428 -15.60 -7.21 0.00
C ALA A 428 -16.28 -7.73 -1.27
N GLY A 429 -17.54 -8.14 -1.16
CA GLY A 429 -18.26 -8.79 -2.25
C GLY A 429 -19.76 -8.54 -2.16
N VAL A 430 -20.36 -8.18 -3.29
CA VAL A 430 -21.81 -8.09 -3.41
C VAL A 430 -22.24 -9.11 -4.45
N ILE A 431 -22.68 -10.27 -3.98
CA ILE A 431 -23.21 -11.35 -4.80
C ILE A 431 -24.71 -11.16 -5.01
N TYR A 432 -25.17 -11.49 -6.21
CA TYR A 432 -26.57 -11.53 -6.57
C TYR A 432 -26.83 -12.72 -7.49
N SER A 433 -27.93 -13.44 -7.25
CA SER A 433 -28.37 -14.55 -8.09
C SER A 433 -29.88 -14.57 -8.27
N GLU A 434 -30.32 -15.01 -9.43
CA GLU A 434 -31.73 -15.23 -9.75
C GLU A 434 -31.91 -16.35 -10.77
N VAL A 435 -33.13 -16.89 -10.83
CA VAL A 435 -33.51 -17.87 -11.84
C VAL A 435 -34.09 -17.15 -13.03
N THR A 436 -33.49 -17.36 -14.20
CA THR A 436 -33.92 -16.78 -15.48
C THR A 436 -35.27 -17.37 -15.95
N PRO A 437 -35.97 -16.74 -16.91
CA PRO A 437 -37.17 -17.32 -17.52
C PRO A 437 -36.95 -18.72 -18.13
N GLU A 438 -35.75 -18.97 -18.65
CA GLU A 438 -35.31 -20.26 -19.21
C GLU A 438 -34.98 -21.31 -18.13
N LYS A 439 -35.12 -20.95 -16.85
CA LYS A 439 -34.79 -21.76 -15.66
C LYS A 439 -33.30 -22.06 -15.47
N ASP A 440 -32.44 -21.26 -16.10
CA ASP A 440 -31.00 -21.18 -15.84
C ASP A 440 -30.72 -20.26 -14.64
N LEU A 441 -29.49 -20.28 -14.11
CA LEU A 441 -29.06 -19.41 -13.01
C LEU A 441 -28.30 -18.20 -13.55
N TYR A 442 -28.83 -17.00 -13.40
CA TYR A 442 -28.00 -15.79 -13.48
C TYR A 442 -27.29 -15.59 -12.14
N ILE A 443 -25.99 -15.33 -12.18
CA ILE A 443 -25.20 -15.03 -10.99
C ILE A 443 -24.14 -13.98 -11.30
N SER A 444 -23.95 -13.05 -10.36
CA SER A 444 -22.94 -12.01 -10.45
C SER A 444 -22.29 -11.76 -9.10
N ILE A 445 -21.04 -11.30 -9.13
CA ILE A 445 -20.35 -10.72 -7.98
C ILE A 445 -19.76 -9.37 -8.36
N THR A 446 -20.05 -8.37 -7.56
CA THR A 446 -19.36 -7.07 -7.60
C THR A 446 -18.33 -7.02 -6.50
N ILE A 447 -17.05 -6.85 -6.87
CA ILE A 447 -15.97 -6.56 -5.93
C ILE A 447 -15.82 -5.03 -5.90
N PRO A 448 -16.23 -4.34 -4.82
CA PRO A 448 -16.31 -2.88 -4.80
C PRO A 448 -14.96 -2.19 -4.63
N SER A 449 -13.98 -2.89 -4.06
CA SER A 449 -12.71 -2.32 -3.63
C SER A 449 -11.51 -3.23 -3.88
N LEU A 450 -11.36 -3.71 -5.13
CA LEU A 450 -10.26 -4.58 -5.54
C LEU A 450 -8.96 -3.79 -5.76
N ILE A 451 -7.98 -3.98 -4.89
CA ILE A 451 -6.69 -3.27 -4.99
C ILE A 451 -5.68 -4.19 -5.64
N VAL A 452 -5.33 -3.89 -6.89
CA VAL A 452 -4.39 -4.68 -7.69
C VAL A 452 -3.43 -3.78 -8.46
N ALA A 453 -2.28 -4.35 -8.81
CA ALA A 453 -1.21 -3.73 -9.56
C ALA A 453 -0.62 -4.71 -10.57
N THR A 454 -0.12 -4.16 -11.66
CA THR A 454 0.71 -4.87 -12.64
C THR A 454 2.08 -4.19 -12.81
N TYR A 455 2.31 -3.12 -12.06
CA TYR A 455 3.56 -2.38 -12.01
C TYR A 455 3.88 -1.88 -10.59
N GLY A 456 5.13 -2.09 -10.15
CA GLY A 456 5.64 -1.65 -8.84
C GLY A 456 5.30 -2.59 -7.68
N GLY A 457 5.97 -2.40 -6.54
CA GLY A 457 5.83 -3.29 -5.38
C GLY A 457 6.31 -4.71 -5.66
N GLY A 458 5.62 -5.70 -5.08
CA GLY A 458 5.99 -7.12 -5.15
C GLY A 458 5.79 -7.79 -6.52
N VAL A 459 5.12 -7.14 -7.47
CA VAL A 459 4.81 -7.72 -8.80
C VAL A 459 6.06 -8.03 -9.63
N GLY A 460 7.19 -7.41 -9.31
CA GLY A 460 8.47 -7.62 -9.96
C GLY A 460 9.31 -8.74 -9.36
N LEU A 461 8.87 -9.35 -8.25
CA LEU A 461 9.59 -10.47 -7.61
C LEU A 461 9.52 -11.73 -8.48
N ALA A 462 10.47 -12.64 -8.28
CA ALA A 462 10.77 -13.75 -9.20
C ALA A 462 9.52 -14.54 -9.65
N THR A 463 8.90 -15.33 -8.76
CA THR A 463 7.76 -16.18 -9.13
C THR A 463 6.50 -15.38 -9.39
N GLN A 464 6.36 -14.21 -8.76
CA GLN A 464 5.23 -13.30 -8.92
C GLN A 464 5.16 -12.72 -10.34
N LYS A 465 6.31 -12.34 -10.88
CA LYS A 465 6.45 -11.85 -12.25
C LYS A 465 6.07 -12.93 -13.25
N GLU A 466 6.60 -14.15 -13.09
CA GLU A 466 6.25 -15.29 -13.96
C GLU A 466 4.74 -15.53 -13.98
N CYS A 467 4.07 -15.52 -12.82
CA CYS A 467 2.62 -15.69 -12.73
C CYS A 467 1.84 -14.59 -13.45
N LEU A 468 2.29 -13.33 -13.37
CA LEU A 468 1.68 -12.23 -14.13
C LEU A 468 1.96 -12.32 -15.63
N GLU A 469 3.14 -12.78 -16.05
CA GLU A 469 3.48 -13.01 -17.46
C GLU A 469 2.62 -14.13 -18.07
N LEU A 470 2.37 -15.22 -17.33
CA LEU A 470 1.46 -16.29 -17.76
C LEU A 470 0.02 -15.80 -17.99
N LEU A 471 -0.42 -14.78 -17.25
CA LEU A 471 -1.72 -14.12 -17.46
C LEU A 471 -1.67 -13.02 -18.53
N ASP A 472 -0.50 -12.75 -19.11
CA ASP A 472 -0.22 -11.56 -19.94
C ASP A 472 -0.73 -10.28 -19.25
N CYS A 473 -0.36 -10.14 -17.98
CA CYS A 473 -0.74 -9.06 -17.09
C CYS A 473 0.46 -8.35 -16.46
N TYR A 474 1.71 -8.66 -16.82
CA TYR A 474 2.86 -7.92 -16.30
C TYR A 474 3.07 -6.59 -17.07
N GLY A 475 3.28 -5.48 -16.35
CA GLY A 475 3.65 -4.19 -16.92
C GLY A 475 2.51 -3.18 -17.06
N LYS A 476 2.68 -2.23 -18.00
CA LYS A 476 1.78 -1.11 -18.23
C LYS A 476 0.55 -1.49 -19.08
N ASN A 477 -0.56 -0.80 -18.85
CA ASN A 477 -1.87 -1.00 -19.49
C ASN A 477 -2.45 -2.40 -19.31
N LYS A 478 -2.17 -3.04 -18.17
CA LYS A 478 -2.56 -4.43 -17.89
C LYS A 478 -3.39 -4.58 -16.61
N VAL A 479 -3.42 -3.59 -15.72
CA VAL A 479 -4.10 -3.72 -14.42
C VAL A 479 -5.59 -4.01 -14.53
N ASN A 480 -6.26 -3.42 -15.53
CA ASN A 480 -7.68 -3.66 -15.76
C ASN A 480 -7.96 -5.07 -16.25
N LYS A 481 -7.11 -5.60 -17.15
CA LYS A 481 -7.18 -7.00 -17.58
C LYS A 481 -7.01 -7.93 -16.37
N PHE A 482 -6.03 -7.65 -15.51
CA PHE A 482 -5.81 -8.44 -14.30
C PHE A 482 -7.01 -8.37 -13.33
N ALA A 483 -7.61 -7.19 -13.14
CA ALA A 483 -8.78 -7.02 -12.29
C ALA A 483 -10.00 -7.82 -12.78
N GLU A 484 -10.24 -7.87 -14.09
CA GLU A 484 -11.28 -8.73 -14.69
C GLU A 484 -10.99 -10.23 -14.51
N ILE A 485 -9.72 -10.64 -14.61
CA ILE A 485 -9.31 -12.03 -14.37
C ILE A 485 -9.56 -12.43 -12.90
N VAL A 486 -9.18 -11.58 -11.94
CA VAL A 486 -9.43 -11.82 -10.52
C VAL A 486 -10.93 -11.94 -10.25
N ALA A 487 -11.76 -11.02 -10.76
CA ALA A 487 -13.20 -11.07 -10.54
C ALA A 487 -13.85 -12.33 -11.13
N GLY A 488 -13.43 -12.75 -12.34
CA GLY A 488 -13.90 -13.99 -12.95
C GLY A 488 -13.51 -15.23 -12.15
N ALA A 489 -12.27 -15.27 -11.62
CA ALA A 489 -11.82 -16.36 -10.76
C ALA A 489 -12.60 -16.42 -9.45
N VAL A 490 -12.89 -15.27 -8.83
CA VAL A 490 -13.75 -15.19 -7.64
C VAL A 490 -15.14 -15.77 -7.93
N LEU A 491 -15.80 -15.37 -9.01
CA LEU A 491 -17.14 -15.87 -9.35
C LEU A 491 -17.15 -17.40 -9.54
N ALA A 492 -16.10 -17.95 -10.17
CA ALA A 492 -15.93 -19.40 -10.31
C ALA A 492 -15.90 -20.11 -8.96
N GLY A 493 -15.14 -19.56 -8.00
CA GLY A 493 -15.11 -20.05 -6.64
C GLY A 493 -16.49 -20.02 -6.00
N GLU A 494 -17.19 -18.89 -6.05
CA GLU A 494 -18.51 -18.71 -5.45
C GLU A 494 -19.52 -19.75 -5.93
N ILE A 495 -19.60 -19.98 -7.25
CA ILE A 495 -20.49 -21.00 -7.85
C ILE A 495 -20.15 -22.40 -7.32
N SER A 496 -18.86 -22.75 -7.28
CA SER A 496 -18.42 -24.06 -6.84
C SER A 496 -18.75 -24.31 -5.36
N LEU A 497 -18.46 -23.34 -4.48
CA LEU A 497 -18.71 -23.50 -3.05
C LEU A 497 -20.21 -23.49 -2.74
N ALA A 498 -20.98 -22.57 -3.35
CA ALA A 498 -22.43 -22.52 -3.19
C ALA A 498 -23.08 -23.85 -3.59
N SER A 499 -22.62 -24.43 -4.72
CA SER A 499 -23.06 -25.74 -5.17
C SER A 499 -22.75 -26.87 -4.19
N ALA A 500 -21.53 -26.91 -3.63
CA ALA A 500 -21.14 -27.95 -2.67
C ALA A 500 -21.96 -27.89 -1.36
N ILE A 501 -22.28 -26.68 -0.89
CA ILE A 501 -23.11 -26.48 0.30
C ILE A 501 -24.56 -26.92 0.00
N SER A 502 -25.12 -26.46 -1.13
CA SER A 502 -26.50 -26.72 -1.49
C SER A 502 -26.79 -28.16 -1.91
N SER A 503 -25.80 -28.89 -2.45
CA SER A 503 -25.96 -30.31 -2.78
C SER A 503 -25.80 -31.26 -1.58
N SER A 504 -25.49 -30.74 -0.38
CA SER A 504 -25.12 -31.51 0.82
C SER A 504 -23.86 -32.38 0.68
N ASP A 505 -23.04 -32.18 -0.37
CA ASP A 505 -21.76 -32.88 -0.58
C ASP A 505 -20.58 -32.24 0.20
N TRP A 506 -20.81 -31.17 0.97
CA TRP A 506 -19.76 -30.38 1.62
C TRP A 506 -18.88 -31.18 2.59
N VAL A 507 -19.45 -32.12 3.34
CA VAL A 507 -18.72 -32.88 4.39
C VAL A 507 -17.74 -33.89 3.78
N SER A 508 -18.08 -34.56 2.67
CA SER A 508 -17.25 -35.63 2.10
C SER A 508 -15.97 -35.13 1.41
N SER A 509 -16.03 -33.98 0.75
CA SER A 509 -14.90 -33.42 -0.01
C SER A 509 -13.80 -32.85 0.90
N HIS A 510 -14.18 -32.19 1.99
CA HIS A 510 -13.23 -31.72 3.01
C HIS A 510 -12.59 -32.89 3.77
N GLU A 511 -13.33 -33.98 4.03
CA GLU A 511 -12.76 -35.16 4.67
C GLU A 511 -11.74 -35.91 3.81
N GLN A 512 -11.93 -35.96 2.50
CA GLN A 512 -11.04 -36.71 1.58
C GLN A 512 -9.75 -35.97 1.21
N TYR A 513 -9.81 -34.64 1.06
CA TYR A 513 -8.70 -33.84 0.52
C TYR A 513 -8.19 -32.73 1.45
N GLY A 514 -8.93 -32.42 2.54
CA GLY A 514 -8.59 -31.36 3.50
C GLY A 514 -7.94 -31.85 4.79
N ARG A 515 -7.86 -33.17 5.02
CA ARG A 515 -7.16 -33.74 6.18
C ARG A 515 -5.67 -33.93 5.88
N ASN A 516 -4.88 -32.89 6.16
CA ASN A 516 -3.46 -33.07 6.49
C ASN A 516 -3.38 -33.48 7.97
N ARG A 517 -3.55 -34.77 8.27
CA ARG A 517 -3.26 -35.33 9.60
C ARG A 517 -1.79 -35.73 9.70
#